data_AF-A0A7X5TMI0-F1
#
_entry.id   AF-A0A7X5TMI0-F1
#
_cell.length_a   1.000
_cell.length_b   1.000
_cell.length_c   1.000
_cell.angle_alpha   90.00
_cell.angle_beta   90.00
_cell.angle_gamma   90.00
#
_symmetry.space_group_name_H-M   'P 1'
#
loop_
_entity.id
_entity.type
_entity.pdbx_description
1 polymer ?
#
loop_
_entity_poly.entity_id
_entity_poly.type
_entity_poly.pdbx_seq_one_letter_code
_entity_poly.pdbx_strand_id
1 'polypeptide(L)'
;MSKNIEFKKCLVCSTGHMTSADNSLLEKLIIDENYWLYSFEYGWIFNLLGIRNNMKHIKNLGLSNELYRFVFNMYLIHHCDLLMFDRDADSIDGYTVFDW
;
A
#
# COMPACT_ATOMS: atom_id res chain seq x y z
N MET A 1 -1.02 7.42 -33.72
CA MET A 1 -0.55 7.63 -32.33
C MET A 1 0.01 6.31 -31.84
N SER A 2 1.31 6.20 -31.56
CA SER A 2 1.78 5.07 -30.76
C SER A 2 1.10 5.21 -29.41
N LYS A 3 0.28 4.23 -29.03
CA LYS A 3 -0.11 4.11 -27.63
C LYS A 3 1.21 3.84 -26.90
N ASN A 4 1.73 4.84 -26.18
CA ASN A 4 2.86 4.61 -25.30
C ASN A 4 2.36 3.63 -24.25
N ILE A 5 2.76 2.37 -24.37
CA ILE A 5 2.42 1.32 -23.42
C ILE A 5 3.29 1.58 -22.19
N GLU A 6 2.66 1.81 -21.05
CA GLU A 6 3.32 2.04 -19.78
C GLU A 6 3.21 0.77 -18.92
N PHE A 7 4.33 0.36 -18.34
CA PHE A 7 4.38 -0.75 -17.38
C PHE A 7 4.71 -0.19 -15.99
N LYS A 8 4.00 -0.67 -14.97
CA LYS A 8 4.23 -0.32 -13.57
C LYS A 8 4.69 -1.55 -12.80
N LYS A 9 5.75 -1.39 -12.01
CA LYS A 9 6.23 -2.45 -11.14
C LYS A 9 5.34 -2.52 -9.90
N CYS A 10 4.56 -3.59 -9.78
CA CYS A 10 3.75 -3.87 -8.60
C CYS A 10 4.43 -4.91 -7.71
N LEU A 11 4.58 -4.61 -6.42
CA LEU A 11 4.90 -5.60 -5.41
C LEU A 11 3.60 -6.02 -4.72
N VAL A 12 3.35 -7.33 -4.63
CA VAL A 12 2.16 -7.90 -4.01
C VAL A 12 2.57 -8.58 -2.71
N CYS A 13 1.82 -8.36 -1.63
CA CYS A 13 2.09 -8.91 -0.31
C CYS A 13 0.80 -9.09 0.50
N SER A 14 0.86 -9.87 1.57
CA SER A 14 -0.29 -10.15 2.43
C SER A 14 -0.89 -8.90 3.07
N THR A 15 -2.22 -8.81 3.16
CA THR A 15 -2.91 -7.86 4.06
C THR A 15 -2.52 -8.06 5.52
N GLY A 16 -1.91 -9.19 5.91
CA GLY A 16 -1.40 -9.41 7.27
C GLY A 16 -0.35 -8.37 7.72
N HIS A 17 0.24 -7.58 6.82
CA HIS A 17 1.18 -6.50 7.18
C HIS A 17 0.54 -5.20 7.68
N MET A 18 -0.79 -5.13 7.71
CA MET A 18 -1.52 -4.04 8.35
C MET A 18 -2.33 -4.57 9.53
N THR A 19 -2.70 -3.69 10.45
CA THR A 19 -3.62 -4.04 11.53
C THR A 19 -5.07 -3.97 11.05
N SER A 20 -6.01 -4.59 11.77
CA SER A 20 -7.45 -4.41 11.53
C SER A 20 -7.86 -2.93 11.55
N ALA A 21 -7.27 -2.14 12.46
CA ALA A 21 -7.52 -0.70 12.56
C ALA A 21 -7.02 0.07 11.33
N ASP A 22 -5.87 -0.31 10.77
CA ASP A 22 -5.37 0.23 9.50
C ASP A 22 -6.35 -0.06 8.37
N ASN A 23 -6.81 -1.31 8.24
CA ASN A 23 -7.77 -1.71 7.21
C ASN A 23 -9.07 -0.89 7.29
N SER A 24 -9.67 -0.78 8.48
CA SER A 24 -10.87 0.05 8.68
C SER A 24 -10.65 1.54 8.44
N LEU A 25 -9.42 2.04 8.62
CA LEU A 25 -9.06 3.42 8.29
C LEU A 25 -8.95 3.61 6.77
N LEU A 26 -8.33 2.68 6.04
CA LEU A 26 -8.24 2.71 4.58
C LEU A 26 -9.63 2.71 3.92
N GLU A 27 -10.59 1.95 4.46
CA GLU A 27 -12.01 1.97 4.02
C GLU A 27 -12.67 3.33 4.13
N LYS A 28 -12.26 4.16 5.11
CA LYS A 28 -12.78 5.52 5.24
C LYS A 28 -12.09 6.47 4.27
N LEU A 29 -10.79 6.28 4.05
CA LEU A 29 -9.95 7.17 3.24
C LEU A 29 -10.15 6.99 1.73
N ILE A 30 -10.59 5.82 1.27
CA ILE A 30 -10.85 5.57 -0.15
C ILE A 30 -12.04 6.41 -0.67
N ILE A 31 -12.93 6.85 0.22
CA ILE A 31 -14.12 7.63 -0.12
C ILE A 31 -13.75 9.08 -0.53
N ASP A 32 -12.57 9.57 -0.12
CA ASP A 32 -12.14 10.97 -0.30
C ASP A 32 -11.39 11.25 -1.63
N GLU A 33 -11.72 10.56 -2.73
CA GLU A 33 -11.12 10.76 -4.08
C GLU A 33 -9.58 10.72 -4.13
N ASN A 34 -8.98 9.94 -3.24
CA ASN A 34 -7.53 9.86 -3.10
C ASN A 34 -6.87 9.03 -4.22
N TYR A 35 -6.21 9.69 -5.18
CA TYR A 35 -5.48 9.03 -6.29
C TYR A 35 -4.31 8.11 -5.86
N TRP A 36 -3.99 8.05 -4.58
CA TRP A 36 -2.91 7.25 -4.02
C TRP A 36 -3.38 5.89 -3.46
N LEU A 37 -4.68 5.68 -3.28
CA LEU A 37 -5.24 4.46 -2.69
C LEU A 37 -6.36 3.92 -3.60
N TYR A 38 -6.35 2.61 -3.83
CA TYR A 38 -7.41 1.91 -4.54
C TYR A 38 -7.84 0.70 -3.72
N SER A 39 -9.13 0.42 -3.66
CA SER A 39 -9.66 -0.82 -3.11
C SER A 39 -9.99 -1.80 -4.22
N PHE A 40 -9.92 -3.09 -3.89
CA PHE A 40 -10.54 -4.18 -4.64
C PHE A 40 -11.13 -5.18 -3.64
N GLU A 41 -11.81 -6.22 -4.12
CA GLU A 41 -12.69 -7.08 -3.32
C GLU A 41 -12.05 -7.62 -2.02
N TYR A 42 -10.73 -7.87 -2.02
CA TYR A 42 -10.02 -8.46 -0.88
C TYR A 42 -8.71 -7.74 -0.54
N GLY A 43 -8.58 -6.45 -0.86
CA GLY A 43 -7.34 -5.75 -0.56
C GLY A 43 -7.22 -4.31 -1.06
N TRP A 44 -5.97 -3.84 -1.04
CA TRP A 44 -5.61 -2.44 -1.27
C TRP A 44 -4.46 -2.30 -2.25
N ILE A 45 -4.47 -1.26 -3.07
CA ILE A 45 -3.33 -0.85 -3.88
C ILE A 45 -2.93 0.55 -3.48
N PHE A 46 -1.70 0.69 -3.03
CA PHE A 46 -1.05 1.95 -2.76
C PHE A 46 -0.30 2.36 -4.03
N ASN A 47 -0.67 3.49 -4.60
CA ASN A 47 0.05 4.11 -5.69
C ASN A 47 1.18 4.99 -5.13
N LEU A 48 2.41 4.54 -5.38
CA LEU A 48 3.62 5.12 -4.84
C LEU A 48 4.28 6.11 -5.82
N LEU A 49 3.67 6.36 -6.98
CA LEU A 49 4.14 7.40 -7.91
C LEU A 49 4.06 8.78 -7.22
N GLY A 50 5.16 9.52 -7.21
CA GLY A 50 5.24 10.80 -6.48
C GLY A 50 5.43 10.63 -4.97
N ILE A 51 6.05 9.52 -4.53
CA ILE A 51 6.12 9.07 -3.14
C ILE A 51 6.49 10.11 -2.08
N ARG A 52 7.29 11.15 -2.41
CA ARG A 52 7.67 12.16 -1.41
C ARG A 52 6.46 12.92 -0.86
N ASN A 53 5.44 13.14 -1.70
CA ASN A 53 4.20 13.76 -1.27
C ASN A 53 3.31 12.73 -0.58
N ASN A 54 3.24 11.51 -1.12
CA ASN A 54 2.36 10.45 -0.60
C ASN A 54 2.84 9.94 0.77
N MET A 55 4.13 9.75 1.04
CA MET A 55 4.59 9.26 2.35
C MET A 55 4.39 10.29 3.47
N LYS A 56 4.52 11.59 3.18
CA LYS A 56 4.17 12.63 4.15
C LYS A 56 2.68 12.61 4.45
N HIS A 57 1.86 12.42 3.43
CA HIS A 57 0.42 12.28 3.58
C HIS A 57 0.09 11.03 4.40
N ILE A 58 0.60 9.85 4.00
CA ILE A 58 0.42 8.55 4.68
C ILE A 58 0.79 8.63 6.16
N LYS A 59 1.91 9.28 6.50
CA LYS A 59 2.32 9.48 7.90
C LYS A 59 1.28 10.23 8.73
N ASN A 60 0.52 11.14 8.11
CA ASN A 60 -0.48 11.97 8.78
C ASN A 60 -1.89 11.36 8.78
N LEU A 61 -2.10 10.20 8.15
CA LEU A 61 -3.41 9.54 8.06
C LEU A 61 -3.84 8.86 9.36
N GLY A 62 -2.91 8.63 10.28
CA GLY A 62 -3.18 7.85 11.51
C GLY A 62 -3.05 6.33 11.33
N LEU A 63 -2.43 5.89 10.23
CA LEU A 63 -2.01 4.48 10.06
C LEU A 63 -0.94 4.12 11.10
N SER A 64 -0.83 2.84 11.42
CA SER A 64 0.18 2.29 12.30
C SER A 64 1.60 2.60 11.82
N ASN A 65 2.53 2.75 12.76
CA ASN A 65 3.93 2.97 12.44
C ASN A 65 4.51 1.75 11.69
N GLU A 66 4.00 0.56 11.98
CA GLU A 66 4.35 -0.70 11.35
C GLU A 66 4.00 -0.68 9.86
N LEU A 67 2.75 -0.35 9.50
CA LEU A 67 2.34 -0.24 8.11
C LEU A 67 3.10 0.88 7.38
N TYR A 68 3.26 2.05 8.02
CA TYR A 68 4.04 3.16 7.44
C TYR A 68 5.48 2.72 7.11
N ARG A 69 6.17 2.09 8.05
CA ARG A 69 7.54 1.60 7.86
C ARG A 69 7.60 0.49 6.81
N PHE A 70 6.62 -0.40 6.78
CA PHE A 70 6.51 -1.45 5.78
C PHE A 70 6.44 -0.85 4.37
N VAL A 71 5.46 0.02 4.11
CA VAL A 71 5.26 0.68 2.81
C VAL A 71 6.52 1.43 2.38
N PHE A 72 7.11 2.20 3.31
CA PHE A 72 8.32 2.97 3.04
C PHE A 72 9.50 2.07 2.64
N ASN A 73 9.72 0.98 3.37
CA ASN A 73 10.82 0.08 3.09
C ASN A 73 10.60 -0.69 1.79
N MET A 74 9.36 -1.15 1.51
CA MET A 74 9.05 -1.83 0.25
C MET A 74 9.37 -0.95 -0.96
N TYR A 75 9.00 0.33 -0.90
CA TYR A 75 9.40 1.28 -1.91
C TYR A 75 10.92 1.43 -2.04
N LEU A 76 11.62 1.65 -0.92
CA LEU A 76 13.06 1.92 -0.93
C LEU A 76 13.88 0.74 -1.44
N ILE A 77 13.49 -0.49 -1.07
CA ILE A 77 14.24 -1.71 -1.39
C ILE A 77 13.91 -2.19 -2.81
N HIS A 78 12.62 -2.19 -3.18
CA HIS A 78 12.18 -2.82 -4.42
C HIS A 78 11.94 -1.82 -5.56
N HIS A 79 11.93 -0.51 -5.29
CA HIS A 79 11.62 0.53 -6.26
C HIS A 79 10.33 0.22 -7.04
N CYS A 80 9.29 -0.23 -6.32
CA CYS A 80 7.98 -0.49 -6.92
C CYS A 80 7.18 0.81 -7.11
N ASP A 81 6.39 0.86 -8.18
CA ASP A 81 5.45 1.95 -8.45
C ASP A 81 4.13 1.75 -7.69
N LEU A 82 3.75 0.49 -7.48
CA LEU A 82 2.54 0.07 -6.80
C LEU A 82 2.90 -0.93 -5.71
N LEU A 83 2.19 -0.84 -4.58
CA LEU A 83 2.22 -1.85 -3.53
C LEU A 83 0.80 -2.36 -3.31
N MET A 84 0.59 -3.64 -3.61
CA MET A 84 -0.69 -4.31 -3.46
C MET A 84 -0.67 -5.16 -2.19
N PHE A 85 -1.64 -4.93 -1.33
CA PHE A 85 -1.97 -5.79 -0.21
C PHE A 85 -3.14 -6.68 -0.62
N ASP A 86 -2.90 -7.98 -0.66
CA ASP A 86 -3.87 -9.01 -1.05
C ASP A 86 -4.01 -10.02 0.09
N ARG A 87 -5.23 -10.42 0.43
CA ARG A 87 -5.50 -11.39 1.50
C ARG A 87 -4.80 -12.73 1.25
N ASP A 88 -4.73 -13.16 0.00
CA ASP A 88 -4.22 -14.49 -0.37
C ASP A 88 -2.73 -14.46 -0.76
N ALA A 89 -2.09 -13.29 -0.72
CA ALA A 89 -0.66 -13.17 -0.99
C ALA A 89 0.20 -13.53 0.23
N ASP A 90 1.43 -13.94 -0.06
CA ASP A 90 2.42 -14.26 0.96
C ASP A 90 2.85 -13.02 1.75
N SER A 91 3.19 -13.23 3.01
CA SER A 91 3.87 -12.23 3.84
C SER A 91 5.33 -12.10 3.44
N ILE A 92 5.89 -10.90 3.58
CA ILE A 92 7.31 -10.61 3.39
C ILE A 92 8.07 -10.88 4.69
N ASP A 93 9.10 -11.72 4.61
CA ASP A 93 9.95 -12.07 5.74
C ASP A 93 10.59 -10.85 6.42
N GLY A 94 10.72 -10.92 7.74
CA GLY A 94 11.36 -9.89 8.56
C GLY A 94 10.47 -8.68 8.89
N TYR A 95 9.20 -8.72 8.50
CA TYR A 95 8.20 -7.72 8.86
C TYR A 95 7.11 -8.33 9.74
N THR A 96 6.46 -7.48 10.55
CA THR A 96 5.35 -7.88 11.41
C THR A 96 4.18 -8.37 10.57
N VAL A 97 3.56 -9.46 11.01
CA VAL A 97 2.29 -9.97 10.52
C VAL A 97 1.31 -9.97 11.68
N PHE A 98 0.13 -9.41 11.44
CA PHE A 98 -0.98 -9.35 12.38
C PHE A 98 -2.04 -10.37 11.99
N ASP A 99 -2.66 -10.98 13.00
CA ASP A 99 -3.77 -11.92 12.85
C ASP A 99 -5.08 -11.18 13.13
N TRP A 100 -5.90 -11.00 12.09
CA TRP A 100 -7.21 -10.32 12.16
C TRP A 100 -8.13 -10.65 10.98
#